data_AF-A0A3M7RM94-F1
#
_entry.id   AF-A0A3M7RM94-F1
#
_cell.length_a   1.000
_cell.length_b   1.000
_cell.length_c   1.000
_cell.angle_alpha   90.00
_cell.angle_beta   90.00
_cell.angle_gamma   90.00
#
_symmetry.space_group_name_H-M   'P 1'
#
loop_
_entity.id
_entity.type
_entity.pdbx_description
1 polymer ?
#
loop_
_entity_poly.entity_id
_entity_poly.type
_entity_poly.pdbx_seq_one_letter_code
_entity_poly.pdbx_strand_id
1 'polypeptide(L)'
;MRGFKDHATKHYPKHYQLRLKQKVWKARKNDYCNGDTKRHKILVDLLLDFKRLYHKKQSNIALMHYVENSHDSNDHLHWLDDDILYFLNAGINENLFDSTILFLYSDHGSRFNKKRSSQRYLEERLPFFSVYLPDKFMKNNQDKLENFKNNLNKLTSPFDIYATVRDVTCLERDRKDDRKRSISLFDSISKFRSCEDIGIAEHFCSCVKDWKFQDFNSEIISKSIKFAIESINKITSENRNLCRELSLKDTISAEKFSKSSGSLYRVSFITAPNNGIYETIVYENKHDNFEFSSDLFSIKSKMDISRIDSYGEQPKCVAKFGSNPGLLLDLRKFCYCYS
;
A
#
# COMPACT_ATOMS: atom_id res chain seq x y z
N MET A 1 8.66 9.63 -0.25
CA MET A 1 9.80 9.41 0.67
C MET A 1 11.06 9.34 -0.18
N ARG A 2 12.12 10.03 0.20
CA ARG A 2 13.43 9.81 -0.44
C ARG A 2 14.02 8.55 0.19
N GLY A 3 14.43 7.59 -0.62
CA GLY A 3 15.10 6.38 -0.13
C GLY A 3 16.53 6.68 0.34
N PHE A 4 17.32 5.65 0.59
CA PHE A 4 18.75 5.81 0.84
C PHE A 4 19.42 6.54 -0.34
N LYS A 5 20.30 7.52 -0.06
CA LYS A 5 21.06 8.24 -1.09
C LYS A 5 21.93 7.28 -1.89
N ASP A 6 22.65 6.42 -1.17
CA ASP A 6 23.31 5.24 -1.72
C ASP A 6 22.41 4.02 -1.46
N HIS A 7 21.95 3.39 -2.53
CA HIS A 7 21.06 2.23 -2.48
C HIS A 7 21.80 0.92 -2.73
N ALA A 8 23.14 0.93 -2.80
CA ALA A 8 23.94 -0.27 -2.88
C ALA A 8 23.94 -0.99 -1.52
N THR A 9 23.12 -2.03 -1.40
CA THR A 9 23.12 -2.85 -0.19
C THR A 9 24.30 -3.82 -0.19
N LYS A 10 24.97 -3.96 0.96
CA LYS A 10 26.10 -4.90 1.10
C LYS A 10 25.71 -6.35 0.85
N HIS A 11 24.49 -6.71 1.24
CA HIS A 11 23.89 -8.01 0.98
C HIS A 11 22.60 -7.81 0.19
N TYR A 12 22.50 -8.45 -0.98
CA TYR A 12 21.33 -8.32 -1.85
C TYR A 12 20.97 -9.68 -2.49
N PRO A 13 19.98 -10.42 -1.95
CA PRO A 13 19.64 -11.76 -2.44
C PRO A 13 18.91 -11.75 -3.79
N LYS A 14 18.86 -10.62 -4.49
CA LYS A 14 18.06 -10.45 -5.71
C LYS A 14 18.45 -11.40 -6.83
N HIS A 15 19.74 -11.66 -7.04
CA HIS A 15 20.18 -12.61 -8.06
C HIS A 15 19.65 -14.03 -7.78
N TYR A 16 19.70 -14.45 -6.52
CA TYR A 16 19.11 -15.72 -6.07
C TYR A 16 17.58 -15.73 -6.29
N GLN A 17 16.87 -14.68 -5.89
CA GLN A 17 15.43 -14.55 -6.10
C GLN A 17 15.04 -14.58 -7.59
N LEU A 18 15.81 -13.92 -8.46
CA LEU A 18 15.58 -13.92 -9.91
C LEU A 18 15.78 -15.32 -10.50
N ARG A 19 16.79 -16.06 -10.03
CA ARG A 19 17.03 -17.45 -10.44
C ARG A 19 15.88 -18.36 -10.02
N LEU A 20 15.38 -18.23 -8.79
CA LEU A 20 14.22 -18.98 -8.31
C LEU A 20 12.97 -18.66 -9.12
N LYS A 21 12.71 -17.37 -9.36
CA LYS A 21 11.62 -16.91 -10.22
C LYS A 21 11.68 -17.65 -11.56
N GLN A 22 12.81 -17.57 -12.28
CA GLN A 22 12.97 -18.24 -13.58
C GLN A 22 12.65 -19.74 -13.55
N LYS A 23 13.02 -20.47 -12.49
CA LYS A 23 12.67 -21.90 -12.34
C LYS A 23 11.15 -22.09 -12.28
N VAL A 24 10.45 -21.30 -11.47
CA VAL A 24 8.98 -21.34 -11.34
C VAL A 24 8.30 -21.04 -12.69
N TRP A 25 8.77 -20.01 -13.41
CA TRP A 25 8.23 -19.68 -14.74
C TRP A 25 8.40 -20.83 -15.73
N LYS A 26 9.56 -21.50 -15.73
CA LYS A 26 9.82 -22.65 -16.60
C LYS A 26 8.96 -23.87 -16.24
N ALA A 27 8.78 -24.13 -14.94
CA ALA A 27 7.98 -25.25 -14.46
C ALA A 27 6.46 -25.05 -14.63
N ARG A 28 6.00 -23.82 -14.89
CA ARG A 28 4.57 -23.43 -14.92
C ARG A 28 3.78 -23.87 -13.69
N LYS A 29 4.47 -24.10 -12.57
CA LYS A 29 3.90 -24.53 -11.30
C LYS A 29 4.69 -23.85 -10.19
N ASN A 30 3.95 -23.29 -9.24
CA ASN A 30 4.52 -22.72 -8.02
C ASN A 30 4.26 -23.71 -6.88
N ASP A 31 5.28 -24.42 -6.44
CA ASP A 31 5.25 -25.31 -5.28
C ASP A 31 5.75 -24.64 -3.99
N TYR A 32 6.06 -23.33 -4.04
CA TYR A 32 6.56 -22.52 -2.92
C TYR A 32 7.90 -22.98 -2.33
N CYS A 33 8.58 -23.93 -2.98
CA CYS A 33 9.80 -24.56 -2.48
C CYS A 33 11.01 -24.27 -3.37
N ASN A 34 12.20 -24.51 -2.84
CA ASN A 34 13.43 -24.66 -3.59
C ASN A 34 14.09 -25.96 -3.13
N GLY A 35 13.88 -27.04 -3.89
CA GLY A 35 14.19 -28.38 -3.41
C GLY A 35 13.18 -28.80 -2.35
N ASP A 36 13.67 -29.26 -1.21
CA ASP A 36 12.90 -29.70 -0.05
C ASP A 36 12.55 -28.54 0.93
N THR A 37 13.06 -27.33 0.67
CA THR A 37 12.94 -26.20 1.61
C THR A 37 11.97 -25.14 1.09
N LYS A 38 11.05 -24.67 1.96
CA LYS A 38 10.13 -23.56 1.64
C LYS A 38 10.91 -22.27 1.36
N ARG A 39 10.51 -21.49 0.35
CA ARG A 39 11.27 -20.28 -0.05
C ARG A 39 11.23 -19.14 0.95
N HIS A 40 10.14 -18.96 1.71
CA HIS A 40 10.13 -17.99 2.81
C HIS A 40 11.11 -18.38 3.91
N LYS A 41 11.23 -19.68 4.22
CA LYS A 41 12.15 -20.18 5.24
C LYS A 41 13.59 -19.78 4.90
N ILE A 42 14.02 -20.00 3.66
CA ILE A 42 15.36 -19.60 3.18
C ILE A 42 15.62 -18.10 3.43
N LEU A 43 14.62 -17.24 3.21
CA LEU A 43 14.76 -15.80 3.40
C LEU A 43 14.79 -15.39 4.88
N VAL A 44 13.96 -16.02 5.70
CA VAL A 44 13.92 -15.81 7.15
C VAL A 44 15.23 -16.30 7.81
N ASP A 45 15.73 -17.46 7.41
CA ASP A 45 17.02 -18.01 7.86
C ASP A 45 18.18 -17.08 7.44
N LEU A 46 18.16 -16.55 6.21
CA LEU A 46 19.15 -15.56 5.76
C LEU A 46 19.13 -14.27 6.61
N LEU A 47 17.94 -13.81 7.01
CA LEU A 47 17.80 -12.65 7.90
C LEU A 47 18.36 -12.93 9.30
N LEU A 48 18.12 -14.13 9.83
CA LEU A 48 18.67 -14.58 11.10
C LEU A 48 20.20 -14.67 11.05
N ASP A 49 20.74 -15.28 10.01
CA ASP A 49 22.19 -15.42 9.80
C ASP A 49 22.87 -14.08 9.59
N PHE A 50 22.24 -13.16 8.85
CA PHE A 50 22.69 -11.78 8.78
C PHE A 50 22.79 -11.16 10.17
N LYS A 51 21.77 -11.38 11.01
CA LYS A 51 21.77 -10.80 12.35
C LYS A 51 22.85 -11.41 13.23
N ARG A 52 23.05 -12.73 13.20
CA ARG A 52 24.14 -13.43 13.91
C ARG A 52 25.52 -12.93 13.43
N LEU A 53 25.71 -12.81 12.12
CA LEU A 53 26.99 -12.41 11.52
C LEU A 53 27.43 -11.02 11.95
N TYR A 54 26.49 -10.06 12.01
CA TYR A 54 26.76 -8.67 12.34
C TYR A 54 26.47 -8.30 13.78
N HIS A 55 25.96 -9.24 14.58
CA HIS A 55 25.79 -9.05 16.02
C HIS A 55 27.11 -8.58 16.63
N LYS A 56 27.06 -7.48 17.40
CA LYS A 56 28.21 -6.82 18.03
C LYS A 56 29.33 -6.31 17.11
N LYS A 57 29.21 -6.41 15.77
CA LYS A 57 30.25 -5.93 14.84
C LYS A 57 30.02 -4.49 14.36
N GLN A 58 28.79 -4.17 13.99
CA GLN A 58 28.41 -2.84 13.48
C GLN A 58 26.90 -2.63 13.55
N SER A 59 26.47 -1.37 13.66
CA SER A 59 25.08 -0.97 13.45
C SER A 59 24.63 -1.36 12.05
N ASN A 60 23.40 -1.86 11.93
CA ASN A 60 22.86 -2.35 10.67
C ASN A 60 21.36 -2.10 10.55
N ILE A 61 20.92 -1.97 9.29
CA ILE A 61 19.51 -1.97 8.91
C ILE A 61 19.34 -3.15 7.96
N ALA A 62 18.34 -3.98 8.24
CA ALA A 62 17.94 -5.08 7.38
C ALA A 62 16.47 -4.91 6.99
N LEU A 63 16.15 -5.18 5.74
CA LEU A 63 14.79 -5.16 5.22
C LEU A 63 14.54 -6.45 4.45
N MET A 64 13.58 -7.24 4.92
CA MET A 64 13.09 -8.43 4.23
C MET A 64 11.63 -8.19 3.86
N HIS A 65 11.33 -8.18 2.57
CA HIS A 65 9.97 -8.07 2.05
C HIS A 65 9.66 -9.33 1.23
N TYR A 66 8.62 -10.06 1.66
CA TYR A 66 8.22 -11.33 1.08
C TYR A 66 6.72 -11.33 0.82
N VAL A 67 6.33 -11.68 -0.42
CA VAL A 67 4.95 -11.53 -0.89
C VAL A 67 4.33 -12.82 -1.41
N GLU A 68 5.13 -13.84 -1.70
CA GLU A 68 4.67 -14.99 -2.52
C GLU A 68 3.48 -15.76 -1.89
N ASN A 69 3.42 -15.86 -0.57
CA ASN A 69 2.36 -16.57 0.14
C ASN A 69 1.12 -15.71 0.46
N SER A 70 1.17 -14.40 0.19
CA SER A 70 0.11 -13.44 0.59
C SER A 70 -0.40 -12.56 -0.53
N HIS A 71 0.32 -12.46 -1.66
CA HIS A 71 0.04 -11.47 -2.70
C HIS A 71 -1.33 -11.65 -3.36
N ASP A 72 -1.68 -12.88 -3.72
CA ASP A 72 -2.91 -13.17 -4.48
C ASP A 72 -4.07 -13.66 -3.61
N SER A 73 -3.76 -14.20 -2.42
CA SER A 73 -4.73 -14.75 -1.48
C SER A 73 -4.09 -14.88 -0.09
N ASN A 74 -4.93 -14.88 0.94
CA ASN A 74 -4.49 -15.13 2.32
C ASN A 74 -4.32 -16.63 2.66
N ASP A 75 -4.65 -17.53 1.73
CA ASP A 75 -4.77 -18.98 2.00
C ASP A 75 -3.45 -19.62 2.46
N HIS A 76 -2.30 -19.10 2.03
CA HIS A 76 -0.98 -19.65 2.35
C HIS A 76 -0.23 -18.88 3.45
N LEU A 77 -0.87 -17.91 4.12
CA LEU A 77 -0.24 -17.13 5.18
C LEU A 77 0.19 -18.00 6.37
N HIS A 78 -0.64 -18.98 6.74
CA HIS A 78 -0.36 -19.89 7.86
C HIS A 78 0.92 -20.72 7.67
N TRP A 79 1.44 -20.85 6.44
CA TRP A 79 2.67 -21.60 6.18
C TRP A 79 3.93 -20.94 6.74
N LEU A 80 3.86 -19.64 7.05
CA LEU A 80 4.96 -18.82 7.53
C LEU A 80 5.06 -18.82 9.07
N ASP A 81 4.01 -19.25 9.77
CA ASP A 81 3.84 -19.02 11.20
C ASP A 81 4.98 -19.63 12.02
N ASP A 82 5.24 -20.93 11.81
CA ASP A 82 6.31 -21.66 12.51
C ASP A 82 7.71 -21.08 12.25
N ASP A 83 7.99 -20.67 11.01
CA ASP A 83 9.31 -20.14 10.63
C ASP A 83 9.51 -18.70 11.16
N ILE A 84 8.45 -17.88 11.21
CA ILE A 84 8.49 -16.57 11.86
C ILE A 84 8.66 -16.74 13.38
N LEU A 85 7.92 -17.66 14.00
CA LEU A 85 8.05 -17.97 15.42
C LEU A 85 9.47 -18.43 15.75
N TYR A 86 10.04 -19.32 14.94
CA TYR A 86 11.43 -19.76 15.09
C TYR A 86 12.41 -18.58 15.03
N PHE A 87 12.27 -17.69 14.04
CA PHE A 87 13.10 -16.48 13.93
C PHE A 87 13.02 -15.59 15.17
N LEU A 88 11.80 -15.34 15.67
CA LEU A 88 11.57 -14.53 16.85
C LEU A 88 12.21 -15.17 18.10
N ASN A 89 11.97 -16.46 18.32
CA ASN A 89 12.52 -17.20 19.46
C ASN A 89 14.05 -17.28 19.40
N ALA A 90 14.64 -17.58 18.24
CA ALA A 90 16.08 -17.63 18.07
C ALA A 90 16.70 -16.26 18.37
N GLY A 91 16.13 -15.17 17.85
CA GLY A 91 16.64 -13.83 18.10
C GLY A 91 16.54 -13.38 19.56
N ILE A 92 15.53 -13.83 20.30
CA ILE A 92 15.43 -13.60 21.76
C ILE A 92 16.45 -14.47 22.52
N ASN A 93 16.46 -15.78 22.30
CA ASN A 93 17.28 -16.73 23.04
C ASN A 93 18.79 -16.50 22.85
N GLU A 94 19.19 -16.03 21.66
CA GLU A 94 20.59 -15.69 21.35
C GLU A 94 20.95 -14.24 21.72
N ASN A 95 20.04 -13.48 22.35
CA ASN A 95 20.21 -12.07 22.69
C ASN A 95 20.53 -11.19 21.46
N LEU A 96 20.01 -11.56 20.29
CA LEU A 96 20.18 -10.81 19.05
C LEU A 96 19.34 -9.53 19.04
N PHE A 97 18.24 -9.52 19.81
CA PHE A 97 17.29 -8.42 19.84
C PHE A 97 17.47 -7.42 21.00
N ASP A 98 18.40 -7.63 21.92
CA ASP A 98 18.70 -6.71 23.05
C ASP A 98 19.04 -5.27 22.65
N SER A 99 19.48 -5.08 21.41
CA SER A 99 19.81 -3.79 20.80
C SER A 99 19.17 -3.60 19.43
N THR A 100 18.05 -4.29 19.16
CA THR A 100 17.38 -4.29 17.86
C THR A 100 15.91 -3.93 17.99
N ILE A 101 15.49 -2.82 17.37
CA ILE A 101 14.07 -2.56 17.15
C ILE A 101 13.65 -3.38 15.93
N LEU A 102 12.61 -4.21 16.09
CA LEU A 102 12.06 -5.04 15.02
C LEU A 102 10.68 -4.52 14.62
N PHE A 103 10.48 -4.35 13.32
CA PHE A 103 9.19 -4.03 12.72
C PHE A 103 8.72 -5.25 11.94
N LEU A 104 7.60 -5.85 12.34
CA LEU A 104 6.93 -6.90 11.58
C LEU A 104 5.70 -6.29 10.92
N TYR A 105 5.63 -6.33 9.60
CA TYR A 105 4.65 -5.53 8.86
C TYR A 105 4.16 -6.20 7.58
N SER A 106 3.06 -5.67 7.08
CA SER A 106 2.58 -5.81 5.70
C SER A 106 2.51 -4.43 5.04
N ASP A 107 2.61 -4.35 3.73
CA ASP A 107 2.53 -3.10 2.97
C ASP A 107 1.07 -2.66 2.72
N HIS A 108 0.14 -3.61 2.67
CA HIS A 108 -1.29 -3.41 2.59
C HIS A 108 -2.05 -4.59 3.22
N GLY A 109 -3.36 -4.47 3.40
CA GLY A 109 -4.21 -5.59 3.82
C GLY A 109 -4.71 -6.41 2.61
N SER A 110 -5.78 -7.21 2.73
CA SER A 110 -6.16 -8.10 1.63
C SER A 110 -6.86 -7.37 0.47
N ARG A 111 -6.25 -7.43 -0.72
CA ARG A 111 -6.75 -6.77 -1.93
C ARG A 111 -7.64 -7.66 -2.80
N PHE A 112 -7.25 -8.94 -2.96
CA PHE A 112 -7.85 -9.86 -3.94
C PHE A 112 -8.79 -10.92 -3.34
N ASN A 113 -9.25 -10.71 -2.09
CA ASN A 113 -10.19 -11.64 -1.45
C ASN A 113 -11.47 -11.82 -2.29
N LYS A 114 -11.78 -13.08 -2.60
CA LYS A 114 -13.00 -13.47 -3.35
C LYS A 114 -14.29 -13.16 -2.58
N LYS A 115 -14.24 -13.21 -1.25
CA LYS A 115 -15.36 -12.84 -0.36
C LYS A 115 -15.23 -11.36 -0.02
N ARG A 116 -16.21 -10.56 -0.44
CA ARG A 116 -16.24 -9.11 -0.20
C ARG A 116 -17.04 -8.83 1.07
N SER A 117 -16.40 -8.29 2.09
CA SER A 117 -17.11 -7.73 3.25
C SER A 117 -17.58 -6.30 2.95
N SER A 118 -18.50 -5.79 3.76
CA SER A 118 -18.89 -4.37 3.77
C SER A 118 -17.75 -3.43 4.15
N GLN A 119 -16.66 -3.97 4.71
CA GLN A 119 -15.48 -3.22 5.16
C GLN A 119 -14.26 -3.41 4.25
N ARG A 120 -14.43 -3.98 3.05
CA ARG A 120 -13.33 -4.24 2.09
C ARG A 120 -12.36 -3.06 1.94
N TYR A 121 -12.89 -1.85 1.87
CA TYR A 121 -12.10 -0.61 1.83
C TYR A 121 -11.04 -0.57 2.93
N LEU A 122 -11.43 -0.87 4.17
CA LEU A 122 -10.52 -0.91 5.31
C LEU A 122 -9.61 -2.14 5.25
N GLU A 123 -10.15 -3.30 4.85
CA GLU A 123 -9.38 -4.54 4.72
C GLU A 123 -8.23 -4.43 3.72
N GLU A 124 -8.36 -3.67 2.63
CA GLU A 124 -7.28 -3.46 1.66
C GLU A 124 -6.24 -2.45 2.19
N ARG A 125 -6.68 -1.44 2.94
CA ARG A 125 -5.88 -0.24 3.23
C ARG A 125 -5.22 -0.24 4.59
N LEU A 126 -5.67 -1.10 5.50
CA LEU A 126 -5.07 -1.28 6.81
C LEU A 126 -4.10 -2.47 6.77
N PRO A 127 -2.79 -2.22 6.76
CA PRO A 127 -1.81 -3.28 6.94
C PRO A 127 -1.78 -3.75 8.39
N PHE A 128 -1.33 -4.98 8.60
CA PHE A 128 -0.72 -5.40 9.86
C PHE A 128 0.61 -4.65 10.08
N PHE A 129 0.82 -4.13 11.30
CA PHE A 129 2.07 -3.52 11.72
C PHE A 129 2.29 -3.72 13.22
N SER A 130 3.42 -4.33 13.61
CA SER A 130 3.83 -4.48 15.00
C SER A 130 5.29 -4.09 15.19
N VAL A 131 5.61 -3.67 16.42
CA VAL A 131 6.95 -3.21 16.80
C VAL A 131 7.38 -3.92 18.07
N TYR A 132 8.56 -4.52 18.03
CA TYR A 132 9.27 -4.97 19.22
C TYR A 132 10.34 -3.94 19.59
N LEU A 133 10.31 -3.50 20.85
CA LEU A 133 11.29 -2.58 21.42
C LEU A 133 12.14 -3.35 22.45
N PRO A 134 13.47 -3.25 22.40
CA PRO A 134 14.33 -3.88 23.41
C PRO A 134 14.11 -3.30 24.80
N ASP A 135 14.24 -4.11 25.85
CA ASP A 135 14.09 -3.68 27.25
C ASP A 135 14.97 -2.48 27.60
N LYS A 136 16.22 -2.49 27.14
CA LYS A 136 17.16 -1.38 27.38
C LYS A 136 16.69 -0.09 26.70
N PHE A 137 16.09 -0.18 25.52
CA PHE A 137 15.52 0.98 24.84
C PHE A 137 14.34 1.55 25.64
N MET A 138 13.43 0.68 26.08
CA MET A 138 12.26 1.07 26.87
C MET A 138 12.65 1.71 28.21
N LYS A 139 13.61 1.12 28.94
CA LYS A 139 14.10 1.65 30.22
C LYS A 139 14.76 3.02 30.08
N ASN A 140 15.52 3.23 29.01
CA ASN A 140 16.29 4.47 28.81
C ASN A 140 15.51 5.58 28.08
N ASN A 141 14.30 5.30 27.57
CA ASN A 141 13.53 6.25 26.77
C ASN A 141 12.05 6.24 27.20
N GLN A 142 11.79 6.50 28.48
CA GLN A 142 10.42 6.46 29.04
C GLN A 142 9.46 7.43 28.33
N ASP A 143 9.88 8.66 28.06
CA ASP A 143 9.07 9.65 27.33
C ASP A 143 8.70 9.17 25.91
N LYS A 144 9.65 8.55 25.20
CA LYS A 144 9.42 7.97 23.87
C LYS A 144 8.42 6.82 23.94
N LEU A 145 8.52 5.98 24.98
CA LEU A 145 7.62 4.86 25.20
C LEU A 145 6.20 5.33 25.53
N GLU A 146 6.06 6.38 26.34
CA GLU A 146 4.77 7.01 26.63
C GLU A 146 4.13 7.56 25.36
N ASN A 147 4.86 8.32 24.56
CA ASN A 147 4.39 8.81 23.26
C ASN A 147 3.98 7.66 22.33
N PHE A 148 4.82 6.62 22.22
CA PHE A 148 4.54 5.44 21.40
C PHE A 148 3.23 4.76 21.79
N LYS A 149 3.01 4.52 23.09
CA LYS A 149 1.75 3.96 23.62
C LYS A 149 0.55 4.88 23.35
N ASN A 150 0.73 6.18 23.56
CA ASN A 150 -0.30 7.18 23.30
C ASN A 150 -0.67 7.30 21.80
N ASN A 151 0.21 6.87 20.90
CA ASN A 151 0.00 6.91 19.46
C ASN A 151 -0.75 5.68 18.90
N LEU A 152 -0.91 4.59 19.67
CA LEU A 152 -1.54 3.35 19.21
C LEU A 152 -2.95 3.53 18.63
N ASN A 153 -3.71 4.51 19.13
CA ASN A 153 -5.08 4.80 18.69
C ASN A 153 -5.19 6.07 17.83
N LYS A 154 -4.09 6.50 17.20
CA LYS A 154 -4.03 7.72 16.39
C LYS A 154 -3.72 7.41 14.93
N LEU A 155 -4.06 8.35 14.04
CA LEU A 155 -3.73 8.24 12.62
C LEU A 155 -2.22 8.30 12.40
N THR A 156 -1.66 7.16 12.03
CA THR A 156 -0.26 6.98 11.62
C THR A 156 -0.19 6.54 10.15
N SER A 157 0.99 6.66 9.56
CA SER A 157 1.23 6.35 8.16
C SER A 157 2.64 5.79 7.95
N PRO A 158 2.94 5.21 6.78
CA PRO A 158 4.31 4.81 6.43
C PRO A 158 5.35 5.93 6.51
N PHE A 159 4.93 7.20 6.38
CA PHE A 159 5.82 8.35 6.60
C PHE A 159 6.30 8.44 8.05
N ASP A 160 5.45 8.10 9.02
CA ASP A 160 5.81 8.11 10.44
C ASP A 160 6.81 7.01 10.76
N ILE A 161 6.69 5.85 10.12
CA ILE A 161 7.68 4.76 10.21
C ILE A 161 9.03 5.24 9.68
N TYR A 162 9.06 5.92 8.53
CA TYR A 162 10.28 6.51 7.97
C TYR A 162 10.92 7.53 8.93
N ALA A 163 10.12 8.42 9.55
CA ALA A 163 10.62 9.34 10.57
C ALA A 163 11.16 8.60 11.81
N THR A 164 10.50 7.53 12.24
CA THR A 164 10.91 6.70 13.38
C THR A 164 12.26 6.03 13.13
N VAL A 165 12.45 5.43 11.96
CA VAL A 165 13.73 4.79 11.59
C VAL A 165 14.86 5.82 11.57
N ARG A 166 14.60 7.04 11.10
CA ARG A 166 15.59 8.12 11.13
C ARG A 166 15.91 8.61 12.54
N ASP A 167 14.88 8.73 13.39
CA ASP A 167 15.07 9.11 14.79
C ASP A 167 15.99 8.14 15.55
N VAL A 168 15.90 6.84 15.28
CA VAL A 168 16.72 5.83 15.96
C VAL A 168 18.09 5.58 15.33
N THR A 169 18.32 6.05 14.09
CA THR A 169 19.59 5.82 13.38
C THR A 169 20.57 7.00 13.48
N CYS A 170 20.25 8.01 14.30
CA CYS A 170 21.03 9.25 14.44
C CYS A 170 21.33 9.96 13.10
N LEU A 171 20.57 9.64 12.05
CA LEU A 171 20.62 10.37 10.79
C LEU A 171 20.04 11.77 11.03
N GLU A 172 20.63 12.80 10.40
CA GLU A 172 20.15 14.18 10.54
C GLU A 172 18.62 14.22 10.44
N ARG A 173 17.95 14.81 11.42
CA ARG A 173 16.50 15.01 11.37
C ARG A 173 16.18 16.02 10.25
N ASP A 174 15.11 15.78 9.50
CA ASP A 174 14.68 16.71 8.46
C ASP A 174 14.33 18.11 9.03
N ARG A 175 14.28 19.08 8.11
CA ARG A 175 13.90 20.47 8.37
C ARG A 175 12.54 20.54 9.09
N LYS A 176 12.31 21.65 9.81
CA LYS A 176 11.08 21.92 10.59
C LYS A 176 9.77 21.61 9.84
N ASP A 177 9.72 21.79 8.53
CA ASP A 177 8.52 21.58 7.69
C ASP A 177 8.13 20.12 7.47
N ASP A 178 9.09 19.19 7.40
CA ASP A 178 8.79 17.76 7.18
C ASP A 178 8.08 17.12 8.39
N ARG A 179 8.14 17.78 9.55
CA ARG A 179 7.53 17.32 10.81
C ARG A 179 6.00 17.35 10.83
N LYS A 180 5.32 18.03 9.91
CA LYS A 180 3.84 18.00 9.90
C LYS A 180 3.29 16.72 9.28
N ARG A 181 3.94 16.23 8.21
CA ARG A 181 3.54 15.03 7.48
C ARG A 181 4.16 13.74 8.04
N SER A 182 5.37 13.82 8.57
CA SER A 182 6.20 12.67 8.95
C SER A 182 6.68 12.83 10.40
N ILE A 183 5.97 12.24 11.35
CA ILE A 183 6.26 12.36 12.79
C ILE A 183 6.81 11.02 13.29
N SER A 184 7.89 11.02 14.05
CA SER A 184 8.40 9.79 14.67
C SER A 184 7.29 9.18 15.55
N LEU A 185 7.13 7.86 15.51
CA LEU A 185 6.20 7.15 16.39
C LEU A 185 6.57 7.32 17.88
N PHE A 186 7.79 7.79 18.18
CA PHE A 186 8.27 8.15 19.51
C PHE A 186 8.01 9.60 19.92
N ASP A 187 7.49 10.43 19.02
CA ASP A 187 7.04 11.79 19.31
C ASP A 187 5.50 11.82 19.44
N SER A 188 4.95 12.83 20.10
CA SER A 188 3.49 12.95 20.26
C SER A 188 2.81 13.27 18.93
N ILE A 189 1.90 12.40 18.49
CA ILE A 189 1.03 12.63 17.33
C ILE A 189 -0.29 13.24 17.82
N SER A 190 -0.82 14.25 17.11
CA SER A 190 -2.11 14.85 17.48
C SER A 190 -3.27 13.90 17.18
N LYS A 191 -4.25 13.82 18.08
CA LYS A 191 -5.53 13.11 17.84
C LYS A 191 -6.40 13.78 16.78
N PHE A 192 -6.12 15.05 16.46
CA PHE A 192 -6.83 15.85 15.47
C PHE A 192 -6.18 15.79 14.08
N ARG A 193 -5.10 15.01 13.93
CA ARG A 193 -4.41 14.84 12.64
C ARG A 193 -5.34 14.15 11.65
N SER A 194 -5.55 14.79 10.51
CA SER A 194 -6.37 14.30 9.40
C SER A 194 -5.52 13.66 8.30
N CYS A 195 -6.16 12.94 7.38
CA CYS A 195 -5.51 12.43 6.17
C CYS A 195 -4.94 13.56 5.30
N GLU A 196 -5.58 14.72 5.28
CA GLU A 196 -5.11 15.90 4.54
C GLU A 196 -3.80 16.46 5.12
N ASP A 197 -3.69 16.53 6.46
CA ASP A 197 -2.46 16.99 7.15
C ASP A 197 -1.23 16.17 6.76
N ILE A 198 -1.43 14.90 6.38
CA ILE A 198 -0.38 13.96 5.99
C ILE A 198 -0.32 13.69 4.49
N GLY A 199 -1.07 14.45 3.70
CA GLY A 199 -1.12 14.32 2.25
C GLY A 199 -1.61 12.95 1.77
N ILE A 200 -2.44 12.25 2.55
CA ILE A 200 -3.19 11.08 2.11
C ILE A 200 -4.48 11.58 1.48
N ALA A 201 -4.71 11.24 0.21
CA ALA A 201 -5.95 11.59 -0.46
C ALA A 201 -7.14 10.94 0.23
N GLU A 202 -8.30 11.58 0.14
CA GLU A 202 -9.54 11.08 0.72
C GLU A 202 -9.87 9.67 0.21
N HIS A 203 -9.57 9.42 -1.07
CA HIS A 203 -9.69 8.11 -1.69
C HIS A 203 -8.84 7.04 -1.03
N PHE A 204 -7.83 7.34 -0.21
CA PHE A 204 -7.00 6.36 0.52
C PHE A 204 -7.16 6.44 2.05
N CYS A 205 -7.98 7.36 2.55
CA CYS A 205 -8.07 7.68 3.97
C CYS A 205 -8.82 6.62 4.79
N SER A 206 -8.14 5.90 5.68
CA SER A 206 -8.75 4.83 6.50
C SER A 206 -9.56 5.30 7.72
N CYS A 207 -9.63 6.62 7.97
CA CYS A 207 -10.45 7.14 9.07
C CYS A 207 -11.94 6.80 8.86
N VAL A 208 -12.59 6.34 9.93
CA VAL A 208 -14.02 6.01 9.92
C VAL A 208 -14.83 7.25 9.59
N LYS A 209 -15.73 7.11 8.61
CA LYS A 209 -16.69 8.15 8.18
C LYS A 209 -18.06 7.51 8.04
N ASP A 210 -19.09 8.32 8.26
CA ASP A 210 -20.48 7.87 8.17
C ASP A 210 -20.98 7.86 6.72
N TRP A 211 -20.43 6.93 5.93
CA TRP A 211 -20.86 6.70 4.56
C TRP A 211 -22.27 6.11 4.55
N LYS A 212 -23.19 6.76 3.82
CA LYS A 212 -24.58 6.30 3.66
C LYS A 212 -24.76 5.69 2.29
N PHE A 213 -25.29 4.47 2.23
CA PHE A 213 -25.71 3.85 0.98
C PHE A 213 -26.65 4.77 0.19
N GLN A 214 -26.50 4.79 -1.14
CA GLN A 214 -27.34 5.57 -2.04
C GLN A 214 -27.95 4.66 -3.11
N ASP A 215 -29.18 4.97 -3.51
CA ASP A 215 -29.84 4.30 -4.64
C ASP A 215 -29.06 4.56 -5.94
N PHE A 216 -28.81 3.49 -6.70
CA PHE A 216 -28.08 3.55 -7.97
C PHE A 216 -28.87 4.30 -9.05
N ASN A 217 -30.21 4.34 -8.93
CA ASN A 217 -31.08 5.10 -9.83
C ASN A 217 -31.11 6.60 -9.52
N SER A 218 -30.47 7.04 -8.43
CA SER A 218 -30.36 8.45 -8.12
C SER A 218 -29.61 9.19 -9.23
N GLU A 219 -30.19 10.30 -9.69
CA GLU A 219 -29.62 11.10 -10.78
C GLU A 219 -28.18 11.55 -10.46
N ILE A 220 -27.92 11.96 -9.21
CA ILE A 220 -26.59 12.41 -8.78
C ILE A 220 -25.56 11.27 -8.79
N ILE A 221 -25.99 10.05 -8.46
CA ILE A 221 -25.13 8.86 -8.49
C ILE A 221 -24.82 8.47 -9.94
N SER A 222 -25.84 8.45 -10.80
CA SER A 222 -25.66 8.20 -12.23
C SER A 222 -24.71 9.21 -12.89
N LYS A 223 -24.86 10.50 -12.56
CA LYS A 223 -23.96 11.55 -13.07
C LYS A 223 -22.54 11.44 -12.51
N SER A 224 -22.37 11.09 -11.23
CA SER A 224 -21.02 10.93 -10.63
C SER A 224 -20.27 9.72 -11.20
N ILE A 225 -20.95 8.59 -11.45
CA ILE A 225 -20.36 7.42 -12.11
C ILE A 225 -19.98 7.75 -13.56
N LYS A 226 -20.87 8.44 -14.29
CA LYS A 226 -20.57 8.89 -15.66
C LYS A 226 -19.33 9.79 -15.69
N PHE A 227 -19.23 10.76 -14.78
CA PHE A 227 -18.06 11.63 -14.65
C PHE A 227 -16.77 10.83 -14.34
N ALA A 228 -16.85 9.81 -13.48
CA ALA A 228 -15.71 8.94 -13.20
C ALA A 228 -15.25 8.16 -14.45
N ILE A 229 -16.18 7.62 -15.24
CA ILE A 229 -15.87 6.92 -16.50
C ILE A 229 -15.28 7.85 -17.54
N GLU A 230 -15.84 9.05 -17.70
CA GLU A 230 -15.29 10.10 -18.57
C GLU A 230 -13.86 10.49 -18.15
N SER A 231 -13.60 10.59 -16.85
CA SER A 231 -12.27 10.85 -16.30
C SER A 231 -11.29 9.71 -16.63
N ILE A 232 -11.71 8.44 -16.48
CA ILE A 232 -10.92 7.26 -16.90
C ILE A 232 -10.58 7.32 -18.39
N ASN A 233 -11.58 7.66 -19.20
CA ASN A 233 -11.46 7.79 -20.64
C ASN A 233 -10.49 8.92 -21.04
N LYS A 234 -10.53 10.04 -20.33
CA LYS A 234 -9.59 11.15 -20.52
C LYS A 234 -8.13 10.73 -20.28
N ILE A 235 -7.85 9.84 -19.32
CA ILE A 235 -6.48 9.34 -19.04
C ILE A 235 -5.86 8.65 -20.26
N THR A 236 -6.66 7.95 -21.05
CA THR A 236 -6.18 7.17 -22.22
C THR A 236 -6.47 7.87 -23.55
N SER A 237 -6.86 9.14 -23.52
CA SER A 237 -7.26 9.91 -24.71
C SER A 237 -6.15 10.11 -25.74
N GLU A 238 -4.90 10.28 -25.30
CA GLU A 238 -3.75 10.37 -26.21
C GLU A 238 -3.36 9.02 -26.83
N ASN A 239 -3.92 7.92 -26.32
CA ASN A 239 -3.66 6.56 -26.78
C ASN A 239 -4.91 5.86 -27.29
N ARG A 240 -5.91 6.60 -27.81
CA ARG A 240 -7.15 5.99 -28.35
C ARG A 240 -6.95 5.05 -29.53
N ASN A 241 -5.82 5.16 -30.22
CA ASN A 241 -5.41 4.19 -31.24
C ASN A 241 -5.02 2.82 -30.64
N LEU A 242 -4.67 2.76 -29.36
CA LEU A 242 -4.28 1.55 -28.64
C LEU A 242 -5.39 1.09 -27.68
N CYS A 243 -5.97 2.02 -26.93
CA CYS A 243 -6.90 1.78 -25.85
C CYS A 243 -8.34 2.06 -26.29
N ARG A 244 -9.20 1.06 -26.13
CA ARG A 244 -10.65 1.19 -26.31
C ARG A 244 -11.25 2.13 -25.28
N GLU A 245 -12.27 2.86 -25.71
CA GLU A 245 -13.09 3.67 -24.83
C GLU A 245 -13.96 2.78 -23.93
N LEU A 246 -14.05 3.14 -22.65
CA LEU A 246 -14.78 2.38 -21.65
C LEU A 246 -16.17 2.98 -21.43
N SER A 247 -17.14 2.11 -21.18
CA SER A 247 -18.51 2.50 -20.83
C SER A 247 -18.97 1.79 -19.56
N LEU A 248 -20.03 2.30 -18.93
CA LEU A 248 -20.63 1.65 -17.77
C LEU A 248 -21.22 0.29 -18.19
N LYS A 249 -20.85 -0.76 -17.48
CA LYS A 249 -21.48 -2.07 -17.58
C LYS A 249 -22.46 -2.30 -16.43
N ASP A 250 -22.03 -2.05 -15.20
CA ASP A 250 -22.83 -2.29 -14.00
C ASP A 250 -22.35 -1.44 -12.82
N THR A 251 -23.20 -1.20 -11.83
CA THR A 251 -22.88 -0.48 -10.59
C THR A 251 -22.82 -1.46 -9.42
N ILE A 252 -21.72 -1.43 -8.66
CA ILE A 252 -21.50 -2.33 -7.52
C ILE A 252 -21.93 -1.67 -6.22
N SER A 253 -21.51 -0.43 -6.00
CA SER A 253 -21.84 0.31 -4.78
C SER A 253 -21.80 1.81 -5.02
N ALA A 254 -22.61 2.53 -4.26
CA ALA A 254 -22.66 3.98 -4.24
C ALA A 254 -22.97 4.43 -2.81
N GLU A 255 -22.11 5.28 -2.26
CA GLU A 255 -22.25 5.80 -0.92
C GLU A 255 -21.94 7.30 -0.87
N LYS A 256 -22.66 8.02 -0.02
CA LYS A 256 -22.51 9.45 0.17
C LYS A 256 -21.95 9.75 1.56
N PHE A 257 -21.00 10.67 1.63
CA PHE A 257 -20.54 11.29 2.87
C PHE A 257 -20.71 12.80 2.78
N SER A 258 -21.57 13.36 3.63
CA SER A 258 -21.85 14.80 3.65
C SER A 258 -20.81 15.54 4.49
N LYS A 259 -20.15 16.55 3.93
CA LYS A 259 -19.29 17.50 4.63
C LYS A 259 -19.96 18.88 4.64
N SER A 260 -19.46 19.80 5.46
CA SER A 260 -19.90 21.19 5.47
C SER A 260 -19.64 21.92 4.15
N SER A 261 -18.62 21.50 3.39
CA SER A 261 -18.22 22.09 2.10
C SER A 261 -18.79 21.37 0.87
N GLY A 262 -19.71 20.42 1.05
CA GLY A 262 -20.28 19.60 -0.01
C GLY A 262 -20.20 18.11 0.29
N SER A 263 -20.66 17.31 -0.65
CA SER A 263 -20.73 15.86 -0.50
C SER A 263 -19.57 15.15 -1.17
N LEU A 264 -19.25 13.96 -0.67
CA LEU A 264 -18.40 12.99 -1.37
C LEU A 264 -19.23 11.78 -1.78
N TYR A 265 -18.95 11.26 -2.96
CA TYR A 265 -19.58 10.07 -3.51
C TYR A 265 -18.52 8.99 -3.70
N ARG A 266 -18.55 7.94 -2.88
CA ARG A 266 -17.74 6.73 -3.08
C ARG A 266 -18.52 5.80 -4.00
N VAL A 267 -17.98 5.55 -5.19
CA VAL A 267 -18.64 4.73 -6.20
C VAL A 267 -17.73 3.59 -6.65
N SER A 268 -18.31 2.40 -6.79
CA SER A 268 -17.67 1.26 -7.43
C SER A 268 -18.53 0.75 -8.58
N PHE A 269 -17.91 0.50 -9.72
CA PHE A 269 -18.62 0.11 -10.95
C PHE A 269 -17.77 -0.81 -11.83
N ILE A 270 -18.46 -1.52 -12.73
CA ILE A 270 -17.86 -2.37 -13.74
C ILE A 270 -17.93 -1.65 -15.08
N THR A 271 -16.84 -1.65 -15.84
CA THR A 271 -16.81 -1.10 -17.20
C THR A 271 -16.80 -2.17 -18.28
N ALA A 272 -17.33 -1.84 -19.46
CA ALA A 272 -17.17 -2.58 -20.70
C ALA A 272 -16.21 -1.83 -21.63
N PRO A 273 -15.51 -2.52 -22.56
CA PRO A 273 -15.51 -3.97 -22.79
C PRO A 273 -14.56 -4.77 -21.87
N ASN A 274 -13.80 -4.09 -21.01
CA ASN A 274 -12.71 -4.70 -20.24
C ASN A 274 -13.15 -5.49 -18.99
N ASN A 275 -14.45 -5.48 -18.67
CA ASN A 275 -15.05 -6.07 -17.45
C ASN A 275 -14.36 -5.62 -16.16
N GLY A 276 -13.87 -4.39 -16.17
CA GLY A 276 -13.01 -3.88 -15.12
C GLY A 276 -13.73 -3.28 -13.95
N ILE A 277 -13.23 -3.53 -12.75
CA ILE A 277 -13.83 -3.04 -11.52
C ILE A 277 -13.04 -1.82 -11.04
N TYR A 278 -13.71 -0.68 -11.03
CA TYR A 278 -13.14 0.58 -10.60
C TYR A 278 -13.80 1.06 -9.30
N GLU A 279 -13.01 1.69 -8.44
CA GLU A 279 -13.45 2.41 -7.24
C GLU A 279 -12.81 3.80 -7.23
N THR A 280 -13.59 4.84 -6.93
CA THR A 280 -13.11 6.22 -6.77
C THR A 280 -14.00 7.00 -5.80
N ILE A 281 -13.47 8.11 -5.27
CA ILE A 281 -14.25 9.15 -4.62
C ILE A 281 -14.43 10.32 -5.58
N VAL A 282 -15.68 10.70 -5.81
CA VAL A 282 -16.07 11.89 -6.57
C VAL A 282 -16.48 12.98 -5.58
N TYR A 283 -15.86 14.15 -5.70
CA TYR A 283 -16.19 15.33 -4.90
C TYR A 283 -17.31 16.10 -5.57
N GLU A 284 -18.30 16.53 -4.79
CA GLU A 284 -19.32 17.46 -5.24
C GLU A 284 -18.72 18.84 -5.48
N ASN A 285 -19.19 19.51 -6.54
CA ASN A 285 -18.72 20.81 -7.03
C ASN A 285 -17.34 20.79 -7.67
N LYS A 286 -17.06 21.90 -8.35
CA LYS A 286 -15.78 22.18 -9.02
C LYS A 286 -14.67 22.43 -7.99
N HIS A 287 -13.55 21.74 -8.17
CA HIS A 287 -12.30 22.03 -7.49
C HIS A 287 -11.22 22.31 -8.54
N ASP A 288 -10.76 23.57 -8.66
CA ASP A 288 -9.86 23.99 -9.76
C ASP A 288 -8.47 23.33 -9.70
N ASN A 289 -8.04 22.92 -8.51
CA ASN A 289 -6.73 22.28 -8.30
C ASN A 289 -6.75 20.76 -8.55
N PHE A 290 -7.87 20.19 -9.00
CA PHE A 290 -8.04 18.75 -9.23
C PHE A 290 -7.79 18.41 -10.70
N GLU A 291 -7.23 17.21 -10.97
CA GLU A 291 -6.88 16.77 -12.34
C GLU A 291 -8.13 16.61 -13.23
N PHE A 292 -9.25 16.21 -12.65
CA PHE A 292 -10.54 16.11 -13.32
C PHE A 292 -11.55 16.99 -12.60
N SER A 293 -12.19 17.91 -13.33
CA SER A 293 -13.11 18.88 -12.75
C SER A 293 -14.17 19.27 -13.78
N SER A 294 -15.39 19.47 -13.29
CA SER A 294 -16.58 19.98 -13.98
C SER A 294 -17.37 20.84 -13.00
N ASP A 295 -18.44 21.49 -13.43
CA ASP A 295 -19.25 22.34 -12.53
C ASP A 295 -19.86 21.54 -11.37
N LEU A 296 -20.25 20.28 -11.62
CA LEU A 296 -20.92 19.43 -10.63
C LEU A 296 -19.99 18.53 -9.84
N PHE A 297 -18.85 18.14 -10.41
CA PHE A 297 -18.00 17.11 -9.83
C PHE A 297 -16.52 17.31 -10.11
N SER A 298 -15.69 16.74 -9.23
CA SER A 298 -14.25 16.64 -9.44
C SER A 298 -13.64 15.37 -8.84
N ILE A 299 -12.52 14.94 -9.40
CA ILE A 299 -11.67 13.85 -8.90
C ILE A 299 -10.24 14.40 -8.82
N LYS A 300 -9.64 14.32 -7.64
CA LYS A 300 -8.37 14.98 -7.31
C LYS A 300 -7.23 14.58 -8.24
N SER A 301 -7.03 13.29 -8.46
CA SER A 301 -6.07 12.79 -9.43
C SER A 301 -6.49 11.44 -9.98
N LYS A 302 -5.93 11.05 -11.13
CA LYS A 302 -6.02 9.66 -11.64
C LYS A 302 -5.49 8.62 -10.66
N MET A 303 -4.59 9.01 -9.74
CA MET A 303 -4.14 8.14 -8.66
C MET A 303 -5.27 7.77 -7.70
N ASP A 304 -6.33 8.58 -7.65
CA ASP A 304 -7.50 8.37 -6.80
C ASP A 304 -8.59 7.52 -7.50
N ILE A 305 -8.27 6.96 -8.68
CA ILE A 305 -9.12 5.99 -9.39
C ILE A 305 -8.44 4.62 -9.33
N SER A 306 -8.96 3.73 -8.49
CA SER A 306 -8.41 2.39 -8.30
C SER A 306 -9.03 1.38 -9.24
N ARG A 307 -8.20 0.62 -9.96
CA ARG A 307 -8.57 -0.66 -10.56
C ARG A 307 -8.38 -1.77 -9.53
N ILE A 308 -9.48 -2.34 -9.05
CA ILE A 308 -9.50 -3.20 -7.84
C ILE A 308 -9.56 -4.70 -8.13
N ASP A 309 -9.47 -5.08 -9.40
CA ASP A 309 -9.26 -6.43 -9.91
C ASP A 309 -8.00 -6.50 -10.79
N SER A 310 -7.52 -7.72 -11.03
CA SER A 310 -6.39 -7.98 -11.93
C SER A 310 -6.80 -7.80 -13.39
N TYR A 311 -6.03 -7.02 -14.15
CA TYR A 311 -6.28 -6.76 -15.57
C TYR A 311 -5.47 -7.67 -16.52
N GLY A 312 -4.54 -8.49 -16.00
CA GLY A 312 -3.78 -9.47 -16.77
C GLY A 312 -3.17 -8.90 -18.05
N GLU A 313 -3.49 -9.55 -19.17
CA GLU A 313 -2.98 -9.20 -20.50
C GLU A 313 -3.83 -8.16 -21.26
N GLN A 314 -4.90 -7.63 -20.66
CA GLN A 314 -5.75 -6.59 -21.27
C GLN A 314 -4.98 -5.36 -21.78
N PRO A 315 -3.92 -4.87 -21.10
CA PRO A 315 -3.17 -3.70 -21.52
C PRO A 315 -1.83 -4.03 -22.20
N LYS A 316 -1.70 -5.19 -22.88
CA LYS A 316 -0.47 -5.62 -23.58
C LYS A 316 0.17 -4.54 -24.44
N CYS A 317 -0.63 -3.82 -25.23
CA CYS A 317 -0.20 -2.74 -26.13
C CYS A 317 0.46 -1.55 -25.40
N VAL A 318 0.16 -1.35 -24.10
CA VAL A 318 0.72 -0.29 -23.27
C VAL A 318 1.69 -0.78 -22.21
N ALA A 319 2.05 -2.06 -22.21
CA ALA A 319 2.96 -2.66 -21.22
C ALA A 319 4.33 -1.96 -21.16
N LYS A 320 4.81 -1.44 -22.30
CA LYS A 320 6.05 -0.67 -22.42
C LYS A 320 6.00 0.69 -21.69
N PHE A 321 4.82 1.31 -21.58
CA PHE A 321 4.67 2.59 -20.88
C PHE A 321 4.69 2.41 -19.36
N GLY A 322 4.04 1.35 -18.85
CA GLY A 322 4.01 1.04 -17.41
C GLY A 322 5.34 0.54 -16.81
N SER A 323 6.37 0.33 -17.64
CA SER A 323 7.69 -0.15 -17.20
C SER A 323 8.75 0.95 -17.14
N ASN A 324 8.42 2.18 -17.56
CA ASN A 324 9.36 3.28 -17.60
C ASN A 324 9.24 4.12 -16.31
N PRO A 325 10.20 4.06 -15.38
CA PRO A 325 10.11 4.76 -14.10
C PRO A 325 10.05 6.30 -14.22
N GLY A 326 10.38 6.87 -15.38
CA GLY A 326 10.22 8.31 -15.66
C GLY A 326 8.80 8.72 -16.12
N LEU A 327 7.98 7.76 -16.55
CA LEU A 327 6.57 7.99 -16.88
C LEU A 327 5.74 7.64 -15.64
N LEU A 328 5.36 8.66 -14.87
CA LEU A 328 4.49 8.56 -13.68
C LEU A 328 3.10 7.95 -13.97
N LEU A 329 2.83 7.52 -15.20
CA LEU A 329 1.53 7.06 -15.66
C LEU A 329 1.54 5.56 -15.98
N ASP A 330 1.08 4.76 -15.02
CA ASP A 330 0.73 3.37 -15.29
C ASP A 330 -0.63 3.28 -16.00
N LEU A 331 -0.60 3.41 -17.33
CA LEU A 331 -1.78 3.31 -18.21
C LEU A 331 -2.45 1.93 -18.16
N ARG A 332 -1.77 0.89 -17.67
CA ARG A 332 -2.26 -0.50 -17.73
C ARG A 332 -3.58 -0.69 -16.97
N LYS A 333 -3.81 0.12 -15.94
CA LYS A 333 -5.04 0.10 -15.14
C LYS A 333 -6.28 0.55 -15.92
N PHE A 334 -6.11 1.36 -16.95
CA PHE A 334 -7.19 2.05 -17.66
C PHE A 334 -7.33 1.61 -19.12
N CYS A 335 -6.28 1.02 -19.70
CA CYS A 335 -6.27 0.62 -21.10
C CYS A 335 -6.81 -0.80 -21.31
N TYR A 336 -7.71 -0.95 -22.28
CA TYR A 336 -8.05 -2.23 -22.88
C TYR A 336 -7.69 -2.20 -24.35
N CYS A 337 -6.71 -3.01 -24.74
CA CYS A 337 -6.15 -2.95 -26.09
C CYS A 337 -7.16 -3.42 -27.14
N TYR A 338 -7.09 -2.82 -28.34
CA TYR A 338 -7.67 -3.47 -29.52
C TYR A 338 -6.98 -4.84 -29.72
N SER A 339 -7.78 -5.83 -30.12
CA SER A 339 -7.33 -7.20 -30.42
C SER A 339 -6.39 -7.25 -31.61
#